data_AF-A0A2W5W5L8-F1
#
_entry.id   AF-A0A2W5W5L8-F1
#
_cell.length_a   1.000
_cell.length_b   1.000
_cell.length_c   1.000
_cell.angle_alpha   90.00
_cell.angle_beta   90.00
_cell.angle_gamma   90.00
#
_symmetry.space_group_name_H-M   'P 1'
#
loop_
_entity.id
_entity.type
_entity.pdbx_description
1 polymer ?
#
loop_
_entity_poly.entity_id
_entity_poly.type
_entity_poly.pdbx_seq_one_letter_code
_entity_poly.pdbx_strand_id
1 'polypeptide(L)'
;MRTRVISFVLLLAACVQVNPSARYSCVTAEDCGPGFECIDRFEGASQCFREGECVPDELCNGADDNCDGRVDETFPEEGEACATTALGVCAPGARVCELGQLTCVSNLMPSTETCDLLDNDCDGAVDDGFDLTVDPANCGACGTVCTTGTVCRASRCDESQCSDGVDNDQDGLTDCDDANCQGQVCATGMAPEPRCGVLSPDAGTTPDGGARGCFQPETACNNGLDDDGDGEPDCEDVDCAGRTCASGNTCTNRACPP
;
A
#
# COMPACT_ATOMS: atom_id res chain seq x y z
N MET A 1 -111.01 13.72 3.27
CA MET A 1 -110.63 12.57 4.12
C MET A 1 -109.52 11.78 3.44
N ARG A 2 -108.58 11.25 4.24
CA ARG A 2 -107.35 10.48 3.92
C ARG A 2 -106.05 11.27 3.75
N THR A 3 -105.46 11.48 4.92
CA THR A 3 -104.03 11.52 5.30
C THR A 3 -103.07 10.84 4.33
N ARG A 4 -101.97 11.53 3.99
CA ARG A 4 -100.66 10.91 3.78
C ARG A 4 -99.60 11.74 4.50
N VAL A 5 -99.03 11.13 5.52
CA VAL A 5 -97.86 11.58 6.27
C VAL A 5 -96.67 11.46 5.32
N ILE A 6 -96.10 12.58 4.89
CA ILE A 6 -94.79 12.57 4.21
C ILE A 6 -93.77 12.79 5.33
N SER A 7 -93.21 11.69 5.78
CA SER A 7 -92.11 11.65 6.74
C SER A 7 -90.89 12.29 6.07
N PHE A 8 -90.60 13.55 6.44
CA PHE A 8 -89.33 14.19 6.14
C PHE A 8 -88.27 13.51 7.00
N VAL A 9 -87.72 12.40 6.50
CA VAL A 9 -86.48 11.85 7.02
C VAL A 9 -85.38 12.80 6.58
N LEU A 10 -85.06 13.73 7.47
CA LEU A 10 -83.86 14.55 7.41
C LEU A 10 -82.67 13.58 7.43
N LEU A 11 -82.15 13.24 6.25
CA LEU A 11 -80.83 12.62 6.13
C LEU A 11 -79.84 13.68 6.62
N LEU A 12 -79.55 13.63 7.92
CA LEU A 12 -78.33 14.20 8.46
C LEU A 12 -77.20 13.54 7.67
N ALA A 13 -76.64 14.28 6.71
CA ALA A 13 -75.33 14.00 6.17
C ALA A 13 -74.36 14.06 7.36
N ALA A 14 -74.24 12.93 8.06
CA ALA A 14 -73.16 12.73 9.00
C ALA A 14 -71.91 12.83 8.13
N CYS A 15 -71.19 13.95 8.28
CA CYS A 15 -69.83 14.05 7.79
C CYS A 15 -69.10 12.89 8.47
N VAL A 16 -68.88 11.79 7.74
CA VAL A 16 -67.91 10.80 8.17
C VAL A 16 -66.65 11.62 8.36
N GLN A 17 -66.18 11.74 9.60
CA GLN A 17 -64.86 12.27 9.87
C GLN A 17 -63.90 11.27 9.27
N VAL A 18 -63.64 11.46 7.98
CA VAL A 18 -62.52 10.88 7.28
C VAL A 18 -61.30 11.22 8.10
N ASN A 19 -60.61 10.17 8.58
CA ASN A 19 -59.38 10.37 9.32
C ASN A 19 -58.46 11.20 8.41
N PRO A 20 -57.99 12.38 8.86
CA PRO A 20 -57.16 13.24 8.01
C PRO A 20 -55.83 12.57 7.61
N SER A 21 -55.48 11.44 8.24
CA SER A 21 -54.32 10.61 7.94
C SER A 21 -54.63 9.38 7.07
N ALA A 22 -55.89 9.11 6.74
CA ALA A 22 -56.26 7.95 5.92
C ALA A 22 -56.21 8.35 4.44
N ARG A 23 -55.27 7.76 3.69
CA ARG A 23 -55.20 7.94 2.24
C ARG A 23 -56.21 7.02 1.55
N TYR A 24 -56.87 7.56 0.51
CA TYR A 24 -57.88 6.84 -0.28
C TYR A 24 -57.26 6.33 -1.56
N SER A 25 -57.61 5.10 -1.97
CA SER A 25 -57.24 4.57 -3.28
C SER A 25 -58.02 5.26 -4.39
N CYS A 26 -57.39 5.52 -5.53
CA CYS A 26 -57.99 6.11 -6.71
C CYS A 26 -57.62 5.32 -7.97
N VAL A 27 -58.41 5.50 -9.04
CA VAL A 27 -58.08 5.05 -10.40
C VAL A 27 -57.89 6.25 -11.32
N THR A 28 -58.60 7.35 -11.02
CA THR A 28 -58.53 8.61 -11.74
C THR A 28 -58.51 9.79 -10.76
N ALA A 29 -58.09 10.96 -11.22
CA ALA A 29 -58.09 12.18 -10.39
C ALA A 29 -59.49 12.59 -9.89
N GLU A 30 -60.55 12.19 -10.60
CA GLU A 30 -61.94 12.48 -10.24
C GLU A 30 -62.37 11.78 -8.94
N ASP A 31 -61.70 10.68 -8.58
CA ASP A 31 -61.97 9.91 -7.37
C ASP A 31 -61.53 10.65 -6.09
N CYS A 32 -60.58 11.60 -6.21
CA CYS A 32 -59.96 12.28 -5.08
C CYS A 32 -60.66 13.58 -4.65
N GLY A 33 -61.51 14.14 -5.52
CA GLY A 33 -62.18 15.42 -5.27
C GLY A 33 -61.25 16.64 -5.40
N PRO A 34 -61.79 17.87 -5.26
CA PRO A 34 -61.04 19.10 -5.54
C PRO A 34 -59.92 19.34 -4.52
N GLY A 35 -58.74 19.75 -5.02
CA GLY A 35 -57.54 20.01 -4.22
C GLY A 35 -56.70 18.78 -3.92
N PHE A 36 -57.01 17.65 -4.55
CA PHE A 36 -56.26 16.40 -4.46
C PHE A 36 -55.95 15.85 -5.85
N GLU A 37 -54.82 15.18 -5.96
CA GLU A 37 -54.33 14.50 -7.16
C GLU A 37 -54.18 13.00 -6.89
N CYS A 38 -54.44 12.19 -7.92
CA CYS A 38 -54.26 10.74 -7.86
C CYS A 38 -52.84 10.41 -8.33
N ILE A 39 -52.00 9.91 -7.43
CA ILE A 39 -50.60 9.57 -7.71
C ILE A 39 -50.46 8.05 -7.73
N ASP A 40 -49.81 7.55 -8.78
CA ASP A 40 -49.47 6.15 -8.94
C ASP A 40 -48.34 5.76 -7.99
N ARG A 41 -48.53 4.67 -7.26
CA ARG A 41 -47.51 4.12 -6.37
C ARG A 41 -46.74 3.03 -7.08
N PHE A 42 -45.44 2.92 -6.81
CA PHE A 42 -44.59 1.85 -7.31
C PHE A 42 -45.11 0.47 -6.87
N GLU A 43 -45.55 0.35 -5.61
CA GLU A 43 -46.20 -0.84 -5.08
C GLU A 43 -47.57 -0.51 -4.46
N GLY A 44 -48.62 -1.09 -5.06
CA GLY A 44 -49.99 -1.01 -4.56
C GLY A 44 -50.92 -0.21 -5.47
N ALA A 45 -52.10 0.14 -4.94
CA ALA A 45 -53.07 0.98 -5.64
C ALA A 45 -52.66 2.46 -5.53
N SER A 46 -52.90 3.22 -6.60
CA SER A 46 -52.75 4.68 -6.65
C SER A 46 -53.55 5.34 -5.53
N GLN A 47 -53.05 6.44 -4.98
CA GLN A 47 -53.64 7.11 -3.82
C GLN A 47 -53.85 8.61 -4.04
N CYS A 48 -54.80 9.17 -3.31
CA CYS A 48 -55.08 10.60 -3.31
C CYS A 48 -54.14 11.35 -2.37
N PHE A 49 -53.40 12.32 -2.92
CA PHE A 49 -52.54 13.25 -2.19
C PHE A 49 -53.01 14.69 -2.42
N ARG A 50 -52.71 15.61 -1.50
CA ARG A 50 -53.07 17.02 -1.70
C ARG A 50 -52.20 17.61 -2.81
N GLU A 51 -52.77 18.47 -3.64
CA GLU A 51 -51.98 19.17 -4.67
C GLU A 51 -50.76 19.89 -4.05
N GLY A 52 -49.56 19.54 -4.55
CA GLY A 52 -48.29 20.10 -4.07
C GLY A 52 -47.78 19.50 -2.76
N GLU A 53 -48.41 18.43 -2.26
CA GLU A 53 -47.86 17.59 -1.18
C GLU A 53 -46.67 16.78 -1.67
N CYS A 54 -46.74 16.31 -2.92
CA CYS A 54 -45.74 15.48 -3.54
C CYS A 54 -44.95 16.31 -4.55
N VAL A 55 -43.64 16.13 -4.58
CA VAL A 55 -42.70 16.80 -5.49
C VAL A 55 -42.03 15.78 -6.39
N PRO A 56 -41.65 16.14 -7.63
CA PRO A 56 -41.12 15.15 -8.58
C PRO A 56 -39.72 14.62 -8.22
N ASP A 57 -38.95 15.36 -7.44
CA ASP A 57 -37.59 14.98 -7.01
C ASP A 57 -37.64 14.44 -5.58
N GLU A 58 -37.06 13.26 -5.31
CA GLU A 58 -36.83 12.82 -3.93
C GLU A 58 -35.69 13.61 -3.30
N LEU A 59 -35.80 13.85 -2.00
CA LEU A 59 -34.68 14.31 -1.19
C LEU A 59 -34.30 13.19 -0.21
N CYS A 60 -33.01 13.05 0.06
CA CYS A 60 -32.55 12.17 1.14
C CYS A 60 -32.90 12.78 2.51
N ASN A 61 -34.13 12.56 2.97
CA ASN A 61 -34.67 13.12 4.21
C ASN A 61 -35.49 12.09 5.04
N GLY A 62 -35.60 10.84 4.55
CA GLY A 62 -36.36 9.78 5.19
C GLY A 62 -37.88 9.85 4.95
N ALA A 63 -38.32 10.69 4.02
CA ALA A 63 -39.69 10.79 3.54
C ALA A 63 -39.81 10.27 2.10
N ASP A 64 -41.06 10.04 1.71
CA ASP A 64 -41.48 9.68 0.36
C ASP A 64 -41.99 11.01 -0.25
N ASP A 65 -41.07 11.77 -0.85
CA ASP A 65 -41.34 13.15 -1.28
C ASP A 65 -42.15 13.19 -2.59
N ASN A 66 -42.00 12.18 -3.45
CA ASN A 66 -42.71 11.99 -4.70
C ASN A 66 -43.96 11.12 -4.57
N CYS A 67 -44.18 10.56 -3.38
CA CYS A 67 -45.36 9.80 -2.99
C CYS A 67 -45.56 8.49 -3.77
N ASP A 68 -44.50 7.94 -4.37
CA ASP A 68 -44.55 6.68 -5.10
C ASP A 68 -44.60 5.46 -4.15
N GLY A 69 -44.41 5.68 -2.86
CA GLY A 69 -44.46 4.64 -1.83
C GLY A 69 -43.12 4.02 -1.48
N ARG A 70 -42.03 4.50 -2.06
CA ARG A 70 -40.66 4.25 -1.64
C ARG A 70 -40.11 5.49 -0.95
N VAL A 71 -39.02 5.31 -0.24
CA VAL A 71 -38.41 6.38 0.56
C VAL A 71 -36.98 6.48 0.09
N ASP A 72 -36.55 7.68 -0.24
CA ASP A 72 -35.20 8.03 -0.65
C ASP A 72 -34.64 7.14 -1.81
N GLU A 73 -35.47 6.76 -2.80
CA GLU A 73 -35.09 5.78 -3.84
C GLU A 73 -34.28 6.33 -5.01
N THR A 74 -34.46 7.61 -5.39
CA THR A 74 -33.68 8.27 -6.44
C THR A 74 -33.56 9.76 -6.16
N PHE A 75 -32.41 10.22 -5.68
CA PHE A 75 -32.21 11.61 -5.24
C PHE A 75 -31.12 12.33 -6.06
N PRO A 76 -31.19 13.67 -6.23
CA PRO A 76 -30.30 14.42 -7.14
C PRO A 76 -28.81 14.26 -6.84
N GLU A 77 -28.44 14.17 -5.57
CA GLU A 77 -27.04 14.11 -5.13
C GLU A 77 -26.46 12.69 -5.09
N GLU A 78 -27.23 11.68 -5.48
CA GLU A 78 -26.77 10.28 -5.46
C GLU A 78 -25.51 10.12 -6.33
N GLY A 79 -24.45 9.57 -5.73
CA GLY A 79 -23.20 9.32 -6.43
C GLY A 79 -22.34 10.56 -6.68
N GLU A 80 -22.76 11.75 -6.25
CA GLU A 80 -21.92 12.95 -6.34
C GLU A 80 -20.62 12.76 -5.54
N ALA A 81 -19.51 13.21 -6.12
CA ALA A 81 -18.21 13.15 -5.47
C ALA A 81 -18.18 14.00 -4.19
N CYS A 82 -17.64 13.42 -3.13
CA CYS A 82 -17.47 14.09 -1.84
C CYS A 82 -16.14 13.68 -1.21
N ALA A 83 -15.72 14.39 -0.16
CA ALA A 83 -14.54 14.04 0.61
C ALA A 83 -14.97 13.48 1.97
N THR A 84 -14.45 12.29 2.31
CA THR A 84 -14.62 11.68 3.62
C THR A 84 -13.58 12.22 4.61
N THR A 85 -13.61 11.74 5.85
CA THR A 85 -12.54 11.98 6.83
C THR A 85 -11.41 10.95 6.74
N ALA A 86 -11.49 9.99 5.83
CA ALA A 86 -10.42 9.01 5.64
C ALA A 86 -9.20 9.64 4.96
N LEU A 87 -8.04 8.99 5.11
CA LEU A 87 -6.76 9.46 4.60
C LEU A 87 -6.43 8.77 3.27
N GLY A 88 -5.31 9.19 2.66
CA GLY A 88 -4.78 8.55 1.46
C GLY A 88 -5.77 8.42 0.32
N VAL A 89 -5.75 7.24 -0.31
CA VAL A 89 -6.64 6.89 -1.43
C VAL A 89 -8.10 6.72 -0.99
N CYS A 90 -8.38 6.59 0.31
CA CYS A 90 -9.74 6.45 0.85
C CYS A 90 -10.46 7.80 1.05
N ALA A 91 -9.77 8.94 0.91
CA ALA A 91 -10.39 10.24 1.11
C ALA A 91 -11.56 10.52 0.13
N PRO A 92 -11.47 10.22 -1.17
CA PRO A 92 -12.58 10.42 -2.11
C PRO A 92 -13.73 9.44 -1.86
N GLY A 93 -14.94 9.98 -1.76
CA GLY A 93 -16.16 9.22 -1.60
C GLY A 93 -17.27 9.62 -2.57
N ALA A 94 -18.39 8.94 -2.44
CA ALA A 94 -19.64 9.25 -3.11
C ALA A 94 -20.75 9.49 -2.09
N ARG A 95 -21.67 10.39 -2.41
CA ARG A 95 -22.83 10.66 -1.58
C ARG A 95 -23.84 9.52 -1.68
N VAL A 96 -24.24 9.00 -0.53
CA VAL A 96 -25.19 7.91 -0.36
C VAL A 96 -26.23 8.34 0.68
N CYS A 97 -27.49 7.97 0.46
CA CYS A 97 -28.54 8.16 1.46
C CYS A 97 -28.55 6.97 2.43
N GLU A 98 -28.11 7.19 3.67
CA GLU A 98 -28.18 6.19 4.73
C GLU A 98 -29.12 6.68 5.81
N LEU A 99 -30.25 5.97 6.00
CA LEU A 99 -31.25 6.27 7.02
C LEU A 99 -31.81 7.71 6.93
N GLY A 100 -32.08 8.19 5.71
CA GLY A 100 -32.61 9.54 5.47
C GLY A 100 -31.60 10.66 5.69
N GLN A 101 -30.30 10.34 5.72
CA GLN A 101 -29.23 11.31 5.83
C GLN A 101 -28.19 11.13 4.73
N LEU A 102 -27.92 12.22 4.01
CA LEU A 102 -26.90 12.27 3.00
C LEU A 102 -25.52 12.12 3.64
N THR A 103 -24.86 11.00 3.36
CA THR A 103 -23.58 10.60 3.94
C THR A 103 -22.56 10.44 2.84
N CYS A 104 -21.32 10.84 3.10
CA CYS A 104 -20.21 10.60 2.18
C CYS A 104 -19.53 9.28 2.54
N VAL A 105 -19.63 8.28 1.66
CA VAL A 105 -19.02 6.97 1.86
C VAL A 105 -17.80 6.85 0.96
N SER A 106 -16.68 6.35 1.49
CA SER A 106 -15.45 6.17 0.72
C SER A 106 -15.67 5.26 -0.49
N ASN A 107 -15.08 5.62 -1.63
CA ASN A 107 -15.11 4.77 -2.83
C ASN A 107 -14.16 3.57 -2.72
N LEU A 108 -13.15 3.67 -1.84
CA LEU A 108 -12.11 2.67 -1.66
C LEU A 108 -12.04 2.23 -0.20
N MET A 109 -11.77 0.94 -0.02
CA MET A 109 -11.50 0.37 1.31
C MET A 109 -9.98 0.29 1.51
N PRO A 110 -9.50 0.42 2.76
CA PRO A 110 -8.12 0.10 3.12
C PRO A 110 -7.67 -1.24 2.55
N SER A 111 -6.49 -1.26 1.97
CA SER A 111 -5.83 -2.43 1.41
C SER A 111 -4.37 -2.46 1.84
N THR A 112 -3.68 -3.59 1.71
CA THR A 112 -2.25 -3.63 2.05
C THR A 112 -1.48 -2.63 1.19
N GLU A 113 -0.53 -1.94 1.83
CA GLU A 113 0.41 -1.05 1.15
C GLU A 113 1.02 -1.71 -0.08
N THR A 114 1.09 -0.91 -1.15
CA THR A 114 1.82 -1.19 -2.38
C THR A 114 2.80 -0.05 -2.54
N CYS A 115 4.04 -0.33 -2.97
CA CYS A 115 5.06 0.70 -3.18
C CYS A 115 4.72 1.55 -4.43
N ASP A 116 3.70 2.38 -4.34
CA ASP A 116 3.14 3.18 -5.43
C ASP A 116 3.03 4.68 -5.10
N LEU A 117 3.63 5.12 -3.99
CA LEU A 117 3.62 6.50 -3.50
C LEU A 117 2.23 6.96 -3.04
N LEU A 118 1.36 6.00 -2.70
CA LEU A 118 0.03 6.24 -2.17
C LEU A 118 -0.15 5.51 -0.82
N ASP A 119 -0.98 6.10 0.03
CA ASP A 119 -1.43 5.53 1.30
C ASP A 119 -2.68 4.66 0.99
N ASN A 120 -2.44 3.36 0.83
CA ASN A 120 -3.40 2.35 0.36
C ASN A 120 -4.17 1.69 1.51
N ASP A 121 -3.58 1.65 2.70
CA ASP A 121 -4.22 1.19 3.93
C ASP A 121 -4.88 2.33 4.73
N CYS A 122 -4.68 3.57 4.28
CA CYS A 122 -5.34 4.78 4.74
C CYS A 122 -5.05 5.09 6.21
N ASP A 123 -3.88 4.71 6.70
CA ASP A 123 -3.42 4.96 8.07
C ASP A 123 -2.72 6.33 8.25
N GLY A 124 -2.40 6.99 7.13
CA GLY A 124 -1.78 8.31 7.07
C GLY A 124 -0.28 8.31 6.82
N ALA A 125 0.38 7.15 6.76
CA ALA A 125 1.71 6.97 6.21
C ALA A 125 1.61 6.56 4.74
N VAL A 126 2.62 6.92 3.95
CA VAL A 126 2.70 6.54 2.52
C VAL A 126 3.78 5.48 2.39
N ASP A 127 3.44 4.37 1.73
CA ASP A 127 4.32 3.21 1.50
C ASP A 127 5.02 2.72 2.78
N ASP A 128 4.27 2.59 3.87
CA ASP A 128 4.78 1.97 5.08
C ASP A 128 4.58 0.43 5.04
N GLY A 129 5.08 -0.27 6.06
CA GLY A 129 4.99 -1.74 6.09
C GLY A 129 5.98 -2.51 5.21
N PHE A 130 6.89 -1.84 4.49
CA PHE A 130 7.96 -2.48 3.70
C PHE A 130 9.32 -2.49 4.42
N ASP A 131 10.08 -3.56 4.21
CA ASP A 131 11.51 -3.60 4.56
C ASP A 131 12.35 -3.21 3.34
N LEU A 132 12.47 -1.90 3.12
CA LEU A 132 13.29 -1.32 2.04
C LEU A 132 14.79 -1.58 2.23
N THR A 133 15.23 -2.19 3.33
CA THR A 133 16.65 -2.47 3.56
C THR A 133 17.15 -3.73 2.87
N VAL A 134 16.22 -4.61 2.49
CA VAL A 134 16.51 -5.92 1.86
C VAL A 134 15.62 -6.23 0.66
N ASP A 135 14.63 -5.41 0.33
CA ASP A 135 13.77 -5.59 -0.84
C ASP A 135 14.51 -5.24 -2.14
N PRO A 136 14.82 -6.21 -3.03
CA PRO A 136 15.49 -5.94 -4.29
C PRO A 136 14.64 -5.16 -5.29
N ALA A 137 13.31 -5.11 -5.13
CA ALA A 137 12.43 -4.35 -6.01
C ALA A 137 12.21 -2.89 -5.54
N ASN A 138 12.50 -2.60 -4.27
CA ASN A 138 12.26 -1.31 -3.63
C ASN A 138 13.42 -0.94 -2.68
N CYS A 139 14.65 -1.10 -3.14
CA CYS A 139 15.83 -0.98 -2.28
C CYS A 139 16.08 0.47 -1.88
N GLY A 140 15.89 0.78 -0.59
CA GLY A 140 16.00 2.12 -0.01
C GLY A 140 14.88 3.09 -0.37
N ALA A 141 14.15 2.86 -1.46
CA ALA A 141 12.96 3.61 -1.85
C ALA A 141 12.09 2.79 -2.83
N CYS A 142 10.80 3.11 -2.90
CA CYS A 142 9.88 2.50 -3.86
C CYS A 142 10.37 2.66 -5.30
N GLY A 143 10.33 1.56 -6.06
CA GLY A 143 10.75 1.52 -7.45
C GLY A 143 12.27 1.50 -7.68
N THR A 144 13.09 1.53 -6.63
CA THR A 144 14.54 1.31 -6.75
C THR A 144 14.81 -0.18 -6.88
N VAL A 145 14.85 -0.66 -8.13
CA VAL A 145 15.10 -2.07 -8.43
C VAL A 145 16.60 -2.32 -8.55
N CYS A 146 17.12 -3.23 -7.74
CA CYS A 146 18.48 -3.76 -7.87
C CYS A 146 18.57 -4.65 -9.12
N THR A 147 19.51 -4.33 -10.01
CA THR A 147 19.71 -5.04 -11.27
C THR A 147 20.43 -6.36 -11.08
N THR A 148 20.50 -7.17 -12.14
CA THR A 148 21.34 -8.38 -12.15
C THR A 148 22.77 -8.02 -11.73
N GLY A 149 23.36 -8.81 -10.85
CA GLY A 149 24.67 -8.54 -10.29
C GLY A 149 24.65 -7.79 -8.97
N THR A 150 23.48 -7.39 -8.46
CA THR A 150 23.37 -6.68 -7.18
C THR A 150 22.41 -7.36 -6.19
N VAL A 151 22.55 -7.04 -4.91
CA VAL A 151 21.68 -7.46 -3.82
C VAL A 151 21.29 -6.25 -2.98
N CYS A 152 20.04 -6.14 -2.56
CA CYS A 152 19.64 -5.07 -1.66
C CYS A 152 20.17 -5.32 -0.24
N ARG A 153 20.98 -4.39 0.27
CA ARG A 153 21.52 -4.44 1.63
C ARG A 153 21.62 -3.04 2.23
N ALA A 154 21.02 -2.86 3.40
CA ALA A 154 21.05 -1.59 4.12
C ALA A 154 20.62 -0.41 3.23
N SER A 155 19.53 -0.60 2.48
CA SER A 155 18.87 0.42 1.65
C SER A 155 19.68 0.92 0.45
N ARG A 156 20.64 0.12 -0.01
CA ARG A 156 21.38 0.32 -1.26
C ARG A 156 21.53 -1.01 -1.98
N CYS A 157 21.65 -0.95 -3.30
CA CYS A 157 22.05 -2.11 -4.08
C CYS A 157 23.55 -2.25 -3.88
N ASP A 158 23.97 -3.34 -3.24
CA ASP A 158 25.37 -3.72 -3.10
C ASP A 158 25.72 -4.69 -4.23
N GLU A 159 26.93 -4.59 -4.76
CA GLU A 159 27.46 -5.57 -5.71
C GLU A 159 27.45 -7.01 -5.13
N SER A 160 27.03 -7.96 -5.97
CA SER A 160 26.97 -9.40 -5.64
C SER A 160 27.80 -10.26 -6.59
N GLN A 161 28.17 -9.74 -7.77
CA GLN A 161 29.06 -10.39 -8.72
C GLN A 161 30.44 -9.72 -8.69
N CYS A 162 31.18 -9.96 -7.61
CA CYS A 162 32.47 -9.32 -7.33
C CYS A 162 33.69 -9.89 -8.09
N SER A 163 33.52 -10.29 -9.36
CA SER A 163 34.61 -10.88 -10.16
C SER A 163 34.44 -10.79 -11.68
N ASP A 164 33.45 -10.05 -12.16
CA ASP A 164 33.09 -10.03 -13.58
C ASP A 164 33.62 -8.80 -14.34
N GLY A 165 34.28 -7.87 -13.64
CA GLY A 165 34.87 -6.67 -14.20
C GLY A 165 33.85 -5.58 -14.51
N VAL A 166 32.63 -5.68 -13.99
CA VAL A 166 31.54 -4.73 -14.20
C VAL A 166 31.14 -4.11 -12.87
N ASP A 167 31.03 -2.78 -12.83
CA ASP A 167 30.39 -2.04 -11.75
C ASP A 167 28.88 -2.28 -11.78
N ASN A 168 28.40 -3.31 -11.07
CA ASN A 168 26.99 -3.72 -11.12
C ASN A 168 26.06 -2.80 -10.33
N ASP A 169 26.54 -2.17 -9.26
CA ASP A 169 25.77 -1.22 -8.45
C ASP A 169 25.95 0.26 -8.86
N GLN A 170 26.82 0.52 -9.83
CA GLN A 170 27.05 1.80 -10.49
C GLN A 170 27.57 2.89 -9.55
N ASP A 171 28.32 2.50 -8.51
CA ASP A 171 28.91 3.43 -7.55
C ASP A 171 30.28 3.99 -8.02
N GLY A 172 30.81 3.46 -9.13
CA GLY A 172 32.08 3.85 -9.75
C GLY A 172 33.26 2.98 -9.36
N LEU A 173 33.06 1.98 -8.50
CA LEU A 173 34.03 0.94 -8.16
C LEU A 173 33.63 -0.37 -8.83
N THR A 174 34.57 -1.30 -8.97
CA THR A 174 34.32 -2.55 -9.70
C THR A 174 34.92 -3.71 -8.94
N ASP A 175 34.16 -4.78 -8.74
CA ASP A 175 34.58 -6.00 -8.08
C ASP A 175 35.27 -5.72 -6.73
N CYS A 176 36.50 -6.18 -6.56
CA CYS A 176 37.25 -5.99 -5.32
C CYS A 176 37.65 -4.56 -5.04
N ASP A 177 37.61 -3.64 -6.02
CA ASP A 177 37.81 -2.22 -5.74
C ASP A 177 36.64 -1.66 -4.89
N ASP A 178 35.47 -2.29 -4.95
CA ASP A 178 34.29 -1.95 -4.17
C ASP A 178 34.36 -2.50 -2.72
N ALA A 179 33.94 -1.66 -1.78
CA ALA A 179 33.79 -2.00 -0.37
C ALA A 179 32.74 -3.07 -0.14
N ASN A 180 31.68 -3.08 -0.97
CA ASN A 180 30.54 -3.98 -0.84
C ASN A 180 30.95 -5.43 -1.15
N CYS A 181 32.01 -5.59 -1.93
CA CYS A 181 32.61 -6.87 -2.30
C CYS A 181 33.60 -7.44 -1.29
N GLN A 182 33.91 -6.73 -0.19
CA GLN A 182 34.87 -7.18 0.80
C GLN A 182 34.57 -8.62 1.29
N GLY A 183 35.56 -9.50 1.15
CA GLY A 183 35.48 -10.90 1.52
C GLY A 183 34.61 -11.76 0.60
N GLN A 184 34.16 -11.28 -0.55
CA GLN A 184 33.56 -12.14 -1.58
C GLN A 184 34.65 -12.88 -2.36
N VAL A 185 34.31 -14.05 -2.89
CA VAL A 185 35.22 -14.81 -3.76
C VAL A 185 35.37 -14.06 -5.07
N CYS A 186 36.61 -13.79 -5.47
CA CYS A 186 36.92 -12.99 -6.64
C CYS A 186 37.57 -13.80 -7.78
N ALA A 187 37.96 -15.05 -7.51
CA ALA A 187 38.27 -16.01 -8.56
C ALA A 187 37.89 -17.42 -8.13
N THR A 188 37.42 -18.23 -9.07
CA THR A 188 37.04 -19.62 -8.83
C THR A 188 38.03 -20.58 -9.50
N GLY A 189 38.20 -21.77 -8.94
CA GLY A 189 39.04 -22.81 -9.53
C GLY A 189 40.52 -22.79 -9.12
N MET A 190 40.85 -21.98 -8.12
CA MET A 190 42.11 -22.03 -7.37
C MET A 190 41.77 -22.42 -5.93
N ALA A 191 42.63 -23.23 -5.29
CA ALA A 191 42.41 -23.67 -3.92
C ALA A 191 43.64 -23.28 -3.07
N PRO A 192 43.49 -22.46 -2.02
CA PRO A 192 42.26 -21.76 -1.59
C PRO A 192 41.72 -20.74 -2.60
N GLU A 193 40.41 -20.48 -2.56
CA GLU A 193 39.79 -19.48 -3.44
C GLU A 193 40.15 -18.08 -2.97
N PRO A 194 40.67 -17.21 -3.86
CA PRO A 194 41.04 -15.85 -3.50
C PRO A 194 39.79 -15.01 -3.24
N ARG A 195 39.95 -14.03 -2.35
CA ARG A 195 38.85 -13.19 -1.85
C ARG A 195 39.19 -11.71 -1.98
N CYS A 196 38.18 -10.88 -2.15
CA CYS A 196 38.37 -9.44 -2.13
C CYS A 196 38.83 -8.99 -0.74
N GLY A 197 39.87 -8.18 -0.70
CA GLY A 197 40.47 -7.67 0.53
C GLY A 197 41.04 -6.28 0.36
N VAL A 198 41.58 -5.75 1.45
CA VAL A 198 42.52 -4.63 1.43
C VAL A 198 43.91 -5.24 1.58
N LEU A 199 44.90 -4.72 0.84
CA LEU A 199 46.30 -4.99 1.20
C LEU A 199 46.48 -4.69 2.69
N SER A 200 47.21 -5.56 3.39
CA SER A 200 47.43 -5.51 4.84
C SER A 200 47.58 -4.05 5.34
N PRO A 201 47.04 -3.67 6.52
CA PRO A 201 46.88 -2.26 6.95
C PRO A 201 48.15 -1.41 6.94
N ASP A 202 49.33 -2.02 6.78
CA ASP A 202 50.64 -1.38 6.70
C ASP A 202 51.14 -1.11 5.25
N ALA A 203 50.46 -1.63 4.21
CA ALA A 203 50.91 -1.60 2.81
C ALA A 203 50.61 -0.30 2.04
N GLY A 204 49.88 0.67 2.60
CA GLY A 204 49.55 1.87 1.83
C GLY A 204 48.84 2.98 2.59
N THR A 205 49.56 4.06 2.86
CA THR A 205 49.03 5.36 3.30
C THR A 205 48.40 6.14 2.12
N THR A 206 47.56 5.50 1.32
CA THR A 206 46.70 6.23 0.38
C THR A 206 45.52 6.83 1.15
N PRO A 207 45.03 8.03 0.76
CA PRO A 207 43.86 8.67 1.39
C PRO A 207 42.58 7.82 1.34
N ASP A 208 42.56 6.77 0.51
CA ASP A 208 41.42 5.90 0.22
C ASP A 208 41.46 4.54 0.95
N GLY A 209 42.43 4.27 1.82
CA GLY A 209 42.41 3.09 2.70
C GLY A 209 42.99 1.79 2.12
N GLY A 210 44.15 1.86 1.46
CA GLY A 210 44.86 0.70 0.91
C GLY A 210 44.39 0.32 -0.49
N ALA A 211 45.26 -0.29 -1.30
CA ALA A 211 44.80 -0.84 -2.58
C ALA A 211 43.93 -2.06 -2.29
N ARG A 212 42.73 -2.07 -2.87
CA ARG A 212 41.83 -3.22 -2.78
C ARG A 212 42.07 -4.13 -3.98
N GLY A 213 41.74 -5.40 -3.82
CA GLY A 213 42.08 -6.37 -4.83
C GLY A 213 41.67 -7.79 -4.47
N CYS A 214 41.93 -8.70 -5.40
CA CYS A 214 41.68 -10.12 -5.27
C CYS A 214 42.96 -10.81 -4.79
N PHE A 215 42.97 -11.26 -3.54
CA PHE A 215 44.16 -11.85 -2.91
C PHE A 215 43.94 -13.34 -2.65
N GLN A 216 44.96 -14.15 -2.96
CA GLN A 216 45.05 -15.51 -2.42
C GLN A 216 45.40 -15.40 -0.93
N PRO A 217 45.05 -16.36 -0.08
CA PRO A 217 45.59 -16.39 1.27
C PRO A 217 46.92 -17.16 1.30
N GLU A 218 47.88 -16.66 2.07
CA GLU A 218 49.20 -17.28 2.16
C GLU A 218 49.09 -18.73 2.66
N THR A 219 49.75 -19.64 1.95
CA THR A 219 49.69 -21.08 2.27
C THR A 219 51.01 -21.68 2.71
N ALA A 220 52.15 -21.10 2.33
CA ALA A 220 53.46 -21.60 2.71
C ALA A 220 54.15 -20.67 3.71
N CYS A 221 53.73 -20.77 4.97
CA CYS A 221 54.16 -19.90 6.08
C CYS A 221 55.59 -20.14 6.63
N ASN A 222 56.53 -20.60 5.79
CA ASN A 222 57.89 -20.91 6.21
C ASN A 222 58.94 -20.93 5.08
N ASN A 223 58.63 -20.42 3.90
CA ASN A 223 59.50 -20.47 2.73
C ASN A 223 60.26 -19.14 2.48
N GLY A 224 59.95 -18.08 3.22
CA GLY A 224 60.57 -16.76 3.10
C GLY A 224 60.09 -15.96 1.90
N LEU A 225 58.99 -16.35 1.28
CA LEU A 225 58.38 -15.70 0.12
C LEU A 225 57.03 -15.14 0.54
N ASP A 226 56.64 -14.04 -0.09
CA ASP A 226 55.28 -13.52 -0.08
C ASP A 226 54.55 -14.22 -1.24
N ASP A 227 53.91 -15.34 -0.92
CA ASP A 227 53.35 -16.27 -1.91
C ASP A 227 51.99 -15.82 -2.46
N ASP A 228 51.29 -14.94 -1.77
CA ASP A 228 50.03 -14.37 -2.23
C ASP A 228 50.14 -12.92 -2.75
N GLY A 229 51.30 -12.29 -2.58
CA GLY A 229 51.66 -11.01 -3.15
C GLY A 229 51.06 -9.81 -2.42
N ASP A 230 50.62 -10.00 -1.17
CA ASP A 230 50.01 -8.95 -0.37
C ASP A 230 51.04 -8.01 0.33
N GLY A 231 52.32 -8.38 0.23
CA GLY A 231 53.46 -7.65 0.77
C GLY A 231 54.01 -8.20 2.08
N GLU A 232 53.43 -9.26 2.64
CA GLU A 232 53.83 -9.86 3.91
C GLU A 232 54.25 -11.33 3.72
N PRO A 233 55.52 -11.72 3.96
CA PRO A 233 55.93 -13.11 3.82
C PRO A 233 55.80 -13.92 5.13
N ASP A 234 55.44 -15.20 4.99
CA ASP A 234 55.37 -16.20 6.05
C ASP A 234 54.57 -15.78 7.31
N CYS A 235 55.15 -15.94 8.52
CA CYS A 235 54.47 -15.55 9.75
C CYS A 235 54.29 -14.05 9.90
N GLU A 236 54.89 -13.21 9.05
CA GLU A 236 54.59 -11.78 9.07
C GLU A 236 53.20 -11.51 8.49
N ASP A 237 52.66 -12.43 7.69
CA ASP A 237 51.31 -12.43 7.13
C ASP A 237 50.23 -12.84 8.16
N VAL A 238 49.07 -12.21 8.06
CA VAL A 238 47.88 -12.52 8.85
C VAL A 238 47.25 -13.88 8.49
N ASP A 239 47.33 -14.32 7.24
CA ASP A 239 46.78 -15.59 6.73
C ASP A 239 47.57 -16.82 7.19
N CYS A 240 48.80 -16.58 7.68
CA CYS A 240 49.65 -17.57 8.32
C CYS A 240 49.44 -17.73 9.82
N ALA A 241 48.59 -16.90 10.46
CA ALA A 241 48.28 -17.02 11.87
C ALA A 241 47.79 -18.44 12.25
N GLY A 242 48.46 -19.07 13.21
CA GLY A 242 48.13 -20.43 13.64
C GLY A 242 48.66 -21.56 12.75
N ARG A 243 49.38 -21.25 11.65
CA ARG A 243 50.02 -22.25 10.79
C ARG A 243 51.42 -22.62 11.27
N THR A 244 51.89 -23.79 10.85
CA THR A 244 53.22 -24.28 11.23
C THR A 244 54.32 -23.52 10.49
N CYS A 245 55.28 -23.03 11.26
CA CYS A 245 56.45 -22.32 10.77
C CYS A 245 57.75 -23.09 11.09
N ALA A 246 58.90 -22.43 10.92
CA ALA A 246 60.22 -23.04 11.12
C ALA A 246 60.31 -23.86 12.42
N SER A 247 60.99 -25.01 12.34
CA SER A 247 61.21 -25.93 13.48
C SER A 247 59.95 -26.55 14.09
N GLY A 248 58.80 -26.47 13.40
CA GLY A 248 57.53 -27.08 13.87
C GLY A 248 56.75 -26.20 14.83
N ASN A 249 57.15 -24.94 14.99
CA ASN A 249 56.44 -23.95 15.80
C ASN A 249 55.22 -23.41 15.05
N THR A 250 54.49 -22.51 15.68
CA THR A 250 53.25 -21.94 15.12
C THR A 250 53.36 -20.42 15.01
N CYS A 251 52.98 -19.86 13.87
CA CYS A 251 52.94 -18.41 13.70
C CYS A 251 51.96 -17.78 14.71
N THR A 252 52.46 -16.86 15.53
CA THR A 252 51.65 -16.08 16.48
C THR A 252 52.21 -14.66 16.58
N ASN A 253 51.33 -13.67 16.72
CA ASN A 253 51.73 -12.25 16.80
C ASN A 253 52.68 -11.82 15.68
N ARG A 254 52.38 -12.22 14.44
CA ARG A 254 53.15 -11.90 13.23
C ARG A 254 54.62 -12.37 13.27
N ALA A 255 54.89 -13.48 13.97
CA ALA A 255 56.24 -14.05 14.11
C ALA A 255 56.21 -15.57 14.29
N CYS A 256 57.34 -16.22 14.05
CA CYS A 256 57.58 -17.63 14.37
C CYS A 256 58.37 -17.76 15.69
N PRO A 257 57.72 -17.78 16.87
CA PRO A 257 58.41 -17.95 18.13
C PRO A 257 59.08 -19.34 18.23
N PRO A 258 60.19 -19.47 18.98
CA PRO A 258 60.89 -20.73 19.23
C PRO A 258 60.10 -21.71 20.10
#